data_AF-A0A0F8YGJ1-F1
#
_entry.id   AF-A0A0F8YGJ1-F1
#
_cell.length_a   1.000
_cell.length_b   1.000
_cell.length_c   1.000
_cell.angle_alpha   90.00
_cell.angle_beta   90.00
_cell.angle_gamma   90.00
#
_symmetry.space_group_name_H-M   'P 1'
#
loop_
_entity.id
_entity.type
_entity.pdbx_description
1 polymer ?
#
loop_
_entity_poly.entity_id
_entity_poly.type
_entity_poly.pdbx_seq_one_letter_code
_entity_poly.pdbx_strand_id
1 'polypeptide(L)'
;MRPIGRTTTMRYTEYWGERVNPGNVGKIAVGEEHEPCQCKPLVFVRFLFVIIALPVAWVLAIPYVPLPMWQAAIVVIGGTLIYVAMSYLVDPQPDLENIGHLGGLVDNKTRYSDDLNRLLQQAQYVLGPGRFVAESLFDIKCFFVHEEKELAAAPEDAWR
;
A
#
# COMPACT_ATOMS: atom_id res chain seq x y z
N MET A 1 -17.01 30.94 5.85
CA MET A 1 -16.52 29.80 6.68
C MET A 1 -17.67 28.82 6.86
N ARG A 2 -17.62 27.65 6.23
CA ARG A 2 -18.60 26.57 6.44
C ARG A 2 -18.00 25.59 7.46
N PRO A 3 -18.72 25.25 8.55
CA PRO A 3 -18.21 24.29 9.50
C PRO A 3 -18.26 22.89 8.87
N ILE A 4 -17.10 22.27 8.69
CA ILE A 4 -16.95 20.87 8.31
C ILE A 4 -17.06 20.07 9.61
N GLY A 5 -18.29 19.86 10.07
CA GLY A 5 -18.61 18.84 11.07
C GLY A 5 -19.09 17.60 10.33
N ARG A 6 -18.20 16.63 10.09
CA ARG A 6 -18.62 15.26 9.77
C ARG A 6 -19.13 14.64 11.08
N THR A 7 -20.40 14.86 11.37
CA THR A 7 -21.11 14.15 12.43
C THR A 7 -21.31 12.72 11.95
N THR A 8 -20.67 11.77 12.62
CA THR A 8 -20.81 10.32 12.45
C THR A 8 -22.16 9.85 12.99
N THR A 9 -23.26 10.48 12.56
CA THR A 9 -24.61 9.97 12.83
C THR A 9 -24.91 8.91 11.77
N MET A 10 -24.69 7.64 12.13
CA MET A 10 -25.24 6.50 11.38
C MET A 10 -26.73 6.75 11.13
N ARG A 11 -27.18 6.67 9.87
CA ARG A 11 -28.60 6.85 9.60
C ARG A 11 -29.36 5.64 10.11
N TYR A 12 -30.50 5.86 10.78
CA TYR A 12 -31.37 4.78 11.26
C TYR A 12 -31.73 3.75 10.16
N THR A 13 -31.78 4.18 8.90
CA THR A 13 -32.03 3.32 7.74
C THR A 13 -30.87 2.37 7.41
N GLU A 14 -29.62 2.77 7.62
CA GLU A 14 -28.44 1.90 7.44
C GLU A 14 -28.38 0.83 8.52
N TYR A 15 -28.57 1.22 9.79
CA TYR A 15 -28.56 0.27 10.91
C TYR A 15 -29.62 -0.83 10.77
N TRP A 16 -30.82 -0.46 10.30
CA TRP A 16 -31.90 -1.42 10.07
C TRP A 16 -31.69 -2.31 8.84
N GLY A 17 -31.13 -1.77 7.75
CA GLY A 17 -30.82 -2.55 6.54
C GLY A 17 -29.77 -3.62 6.78
N GLU A 18 -28.73 -3.30 7.55
CA GLU A 18 -27.61 -4.20 7.84
C GLU A 18 -27.97 -5.32 8.82
N ARG A 19 -28.93 -5.10 9.73
CA ARG A 19 -29.51 -6.15 10.58
C ARG A 19 -30.19 -7.27 9.79
N VAL A 20 -30.77 -6.95 8.63
CA VAL A 20 -31.55 -7.90 7.82
C VAL A 20 -30.66 -8.67 6.86
N ASN A 21 -29.59 -8.05 6.36
CA ASN A 21 -28.62 -8.69 5.48
C ASN A 21 -27.24 -8.03 5.65
N PRO A 22 -26.39 -8.54 6.58
CA PRO A 22 -25.06 -8.02 6.77
C PRO A 22 -24.23 -8.30 5.50
N GLY A 23 -23.79 -7.23 4.84
CA GLY A 23 -22.89 -7.34 3.71
C GLY A 23 -21.51 -7.82 4.16
N ASN A 24 -20.78 -8.51 3.28
CA ASN A 24 -19.41 -8.89 3.57
C ASN A 24 -18.51 -7.65 3.64
N VAL A 25 -17.62 -7.62 4.62
CA VAL A 25 -16.70 -6.50 4.84
C VAL A 25 -15.29 -7.00 4.56
N GLY A 26 -14.53 -6.20 3.82
CA GLY A 26 -13.13 -6.41 3.58
C GLY A 26 -12.33 -6.49 4.89
N LYS A 27 -11.14 -7.07 4.80
CA LYS A 27 -10.27 -7.31 5.95
C LYS A 27 -9.07 -6.39 5.89
N ILE A 28 -8.46 -6.15 7.04
CA ILE A 28 -7.14 -5.54 7.12
C ILE A 28 -6.20 -6.66 7.54
N ALA A 29 -5.35 -7.11 6.62
CA ALA A 29 -4.30 -8.04 6.95
C ALA A 29 -3.11 -7.25 7.51
N VAL A 30 -2.57 -7.71 8.64
CA VAL A 30 -1.44 -7.06 9.31
C VAL A 30 -0.29 -8.03 9.34
N GLY A 31 0.80 -7.69 8.65
CA GLY A 31 2.02 -8.49 8.64
C GLY A 31 1.88 -9.85 7.94
N GLU A 32 1.10 -9.93 6.86
CA GLU A 32 1.14 -11.11 5.98
C GLU A 32 2.55 -11.31 5.42
N GLU A 33 2.93 -12.58 5.23
CA GLU A 33 4.24 -12.95 4.71
C GLU A 33 4.38 -12.46 3.27
N HIS A 34 5.49 -11.76 3.00
CA HIS A 34 5.81 -11.29 1.65
C HIS A 34 6.13 -12.49 0.74
N GLU A 35 5.26 -12.76 -0.22
CA GLU A 35 5.54 -13.75 -1.26
C GLU A 35 6.52 -13.16 -2.29
N PRO A 36 7.75 -13.71 -2.42
CA PRO A 36 8.74 -13.17 -3.32
C PRO A 36 8.31 -13.34 -4.78
N CYS A 37 8.49 -12.29 -5.59
CA CYS A 37 8.28 -12.39 -7.03
C CYS A 37 9.24 -13.42 -7.65
N GLN A 38 8.69 -14.45 -8.29
CA GLN A 38 9.48 -15.54 -8.88
C GLN A 38 10.27 -15.12 -10.13
N CYS A 39 9.84 -14.05 -10.83
CA CYS A 39 10.48 -13.58 -12.06
C CYS A 39 11.67 -12.65 -11.77
N LYS A 40 12.90 -13.17 -11.80
CA LYS A 40 14.17 -12.44 -11.67
C LYS A 40 14.22 -11.07 -12.42
N PRO A 41 13.88 -10.98 -13.73
CA PRO A 41 13.95 -9.69 -14.43
C PRO A 41 12.90 -8.68 -13.96
N LEU A 42 11.72 -9.14 -13.50
CA LEU A 42 10.67 -8.26 -13.00
C LEU A 42 11.10 -7.59 -11.69
N VAL A 43 11.74 -8.36 -10.79
CA VAL A 43 12.31 -7.83 -9.54
C VAL A 43 13.29 -6.71 -9.82
N PHE A 44 14.22 -6.92 -10.78
CA PHE A 44 15.20 -5.90 -11.15
C PHE A 44 14.56 -4.63 -11.73
N VAL A 45 13.57 -4.78 -12.62
CA VAL A 45 12.84 -3.64 -13.20
C VAL A 45 12.08 -2.85 -12.13
N ARG A 46 11.38 -3.54 -11.21
CA ARG A 46 10.69 -2.91 -10.06
C ARG A 46 11.68 -2.13 -9.19
N PHE A 47 12.81 -2.75 -8.87
CA PHE A 47 13.85 -2.11 -8.06
C PHE A 47 14.45 -0.88 -8.73
N LEU A 48 14.77 -0.96 -10.02
CA LEU A 48 15.27 0.17 -10.80
C LEU A 48 14.26 1.32 -10.85
N PHE A 49 12.98 0.99 -11.03
CA PHE A 49 11.90 1.98 -10.97
C PHE A 49 11.85 2.68 -9.62
N VAL A 50 11.94 1.95 -8.50
CA VAL A 50 11.92 2.53 -7.14
C VAL A 50 13.14 3.44 -6.90
N ILE A 51 14.34 3.02 -7.30
CA ILE A 51 15.56 3.80 -7.15
C ILE A 51 15.50 5.13 -7.89
N ILE A 52 14.82 5.19 -9.04
CA ILE A 52 14.69 6.41 -9.84
C ILE A 52 13.50 7.25 -9.34
N ALA A 53 12.36 6.62 -9.08
CA ALA A 53 11.12 7.32 -8.74
C ALA A 53 11.20 8.05 -7.40
N LEU A 54 11.82 7.44 -6.37
CA LEU A 54 11.89 8.04 -5.03
C LEU A 54 12.72 9.35 -5.00
N PRO A 55 13.97 9.39 -5.52
CA PRO A 55 14.73 10.64 -5.57
C PRO A 55 14.03 11.73 -6.40
N VAL A 56 13.40 11.36 -7.53
CA VAL A 56 12.62 12.30 -8.34
C VAL A 56 11.47 12.87 -7.50
N ALA A 57 10.71 12.02 -6.80
CA ALA A 57 9.64 12.47 -5.92
C ALA A 57 10.16 13.39 -4.79
N TRP A 58 11.33 13.09 -4.20
CA TRP A 58 11.93 13.94 -3.17
C TRP A 58 12.39 15.29 -3.69
N VAL A 59 13.06 15.33 -4.84
CA VAL A 59 13.48 16.58 -5.50
C VAL A 59 12.28 17.47 -5.81
N LEU A 60 11.15 16.85 -6.20
CA LEU A 60 9.90 17.58 -6.43
C LEU A 60 9.22 18.02 -5.13
N ALA A 61 9.31 17.27 -4.04
CA ALA A 61 8.60 17.55 -2.79
C ALA A 61 9.32 18.54 -1.86
N ILE A 62 10.65 18.42 -1.71
CA ILE A 62 11.46 19.20 -0.76
C ILE A 62 11.26 20.73 -0.91
N PRO A 63 11.22 21.32 -2.12
CA PRO A 63 11.06 22.77 -2.28
C PRO A 63 9.74 23.34 -1.76
N TYR A 64 8.70 22.51 -1.60
CA TYR A 64 7.38 22.95 -1.12
C TYR A 64 7.26 22.94 0.41
N VAL A 65 8.27 22.45 1.13
CA VAL A 65 8.28 22.44 2.58
C VAL A 65 8.88 23.77 3.07
N PRO A 66 8.17 24.56 3.91
CA PRO A 66 8.65 25.87 4.37
C PRO A 66 9.70 25.73 5.50
N LEU A 67 10.76 24.98 5.23
CA LEU A 67 11.89 24.72 6.13
C LEU A 67 13.21 24.88 5.36
N PRO A 68 14.34 25.11 6.07
CA PRO A 68 15.67 25.00 5.45
C PRO A 68 15.86 23.66 4.74
N MET A 69 16.57 23.66 3.62
CA MET A 69 16.68 22.50 2.71
C MET A 69 17.02 21.18 3.42
N TRP A 70 17.98 21.19 4.35
CA TRP A 70 18.37 19.99 5.08
C TRP A 70 17.28 19.48 6.04
N GLN A 71 16.51 20.38 6.67
CA GLN A 71 15.38 20.02 7.52
C GLN A 71 14.22 19.49 6.68
N ALA A 72 13.93 20.15 5.55
CA ALA A 72 12.93 19.69 4.59
C ALA A 72 13.28 18.28 4.06
N ALA A 73 14.54 18.03 3.73
CA ALA A 73 15.00 16.70 3.32
C ALA A 73 14.78 15.64 4.41
N ILE A 74 15.12 15.94 5.68
CA ILE A 74 14.87 15.02 6.80
C ILE A 74 13.38 14.73 6.96
N VAL A 75 12.51 15.75 6.89
CA VAL A 75 11.06 15.58 7.04
C VAL A 75 10.48 14.77 5.88
N VAL A 76 10.87 15.06 4.63
CA VAL A 76 10.36 14.35 3.45
C VAL A 76 10.84 12.90 3.43
N ILE A 77 12.15 12.67 3.63
CA ILE A 77 12.72 11.32 3.61
C ILE A 77 12.22 10.50 4.82
N GLY A 78 12.25 11.09 6.02
CA GLY A 78 11.76 10.46 7.23
C GLY A 78 10.26 10.14 7.15
N GLY A 79 9.45 11.07 6.65
CA GLY A 79 8.04 10.85 6.38
C GLY A 79 7.80 9.75 5.34
N THR A 80 8.61 9.70 4.28
CA THR A 80 8.56 8.62 3.27
C THR A 80 8.85 7.27 3.91
N LEU A 81 9.87 7.16 4.77
CA LEU A 81 10.22 5.91 5.45
C LEU A 81 9.10 5.43 6.38
N ILE A 82 8.51 6.34 7.16
CA ILE A 82 7.36 6.01 8.03
C ILE A 82 6.17 5.55 7.18
N TYR A 83 5.87 6.26 6.09
CA TYR A 83 4.80 5.90 5.17
C TYR A 83 5.02 4.51 4.55
N VAL A 84 6.21 4.23 4.02
CA VAL A 84 6.56 2.91 3.45
C VAL A 84 6.44 1.80 4.51
N ALA A 85 6.91 2.05 5.74
CA ALA A 85 6.78 1.08 6.84
C ALA A 85 5.31 0.80 7.19
N MET A 86 4.47 1.83 7.30
CA MET A 86 3.04 1.66 7.56
C MET A 86 2.33 0.94 6.41
N SER A 87 2.63 1.30 5.16
CA SER A 87 2.07 0.64 3.98
C SER A 87 2.46 -0.83 3.86
N TYR A 88 3.65 -1.21 4.35
CA TYR A 88 4.06 -2.60 4.41
C TYR A 88 3.29 -3.38 5.48
N LEU A 89 3.06 -2.75 6.64
CA LEU A 89 2.39 -3.41 7.77
C LEU A 89 0.87 -3.52 7.59
N VAL A 90 0.24 -2.59 6.87
CA VAL A 90 -1.21 -2.51 6.72
C VAL A 90 -1.61 -2.88 5.30
N ASP A 91 -2.29 -4.03 5.13
CA ASP A 91 -2.86 -4.48 3.86
C ASP A 91 -4.40 -4.40 3.87
N PRO A 92 -4.98 -3.31 3.36
CA PRO A 92 -6.43 -3.27 3.19
C PRO A 92 -6.83 -4.17 2.02
N GLN A 93 -7.60 -5.21 2.31
CA GLN A 93 -8.21 -6.13 1.36
C GLN A 93 -9.72 -5.83 1.26
N PRO A 94 -10.13 -4.82 0.47
CA PRO A 94 -11.54 -4.49 0.30
C PRO A 94 -12.27 -5.62 -0.43
N ASP A 95 -13.50 -5.91 -0.01
CA ASP A 95 -14.37 -6.81 -0.78
C ASP A 95 -14.99 -6.06 -1.95
N LEU A 96 -14.46 -6.29 -3.17
CA LEU A 96 -14.90 -5.65 -4.41
C LEU A 96 -16.32 -6.07 -4.85
N GLU A 97 -16.84 -7.19 -4.35
CA GLU A 97 -18.19 -7.66 -4.68
C GLU A 97 -19.27 -6.84 -3.97
N ASN A 98 -18.91 -6.09 -2.92
CA ASN A 98 -19.81 -5.33 -2.07
C ASN A 98 -19.42 -3.84 -1.96
N ILE A 99 -19.03 -3.21 -3.08
CA ILE A 99 -18.71 -1.76 -3.21
C ILE A 99 -19.78 -1.03 -4.04
N GLY A 100 -21.06 -1.37 -3.88
CA GLY A 100 -22.15 -0.72 -4.64
C GLY A 100 -22.13 -0.97 -6.16
N HIS A 101 -23.04 -0.33 -6.90
CA HIS A 101 -23.10 -0.49 -8.36
C HIS A 101 -22.03 0.34 -9.07
N LEU A 102 -21.51 -0.18 -10.21
CA LEU A 102 -20.42 0.42 -10.98
C LEU A 102 -19.09 0.57 -10.19
N GLY A 103 -18.77 -0.39 -9.32
CA GLY A 103 -17.49 -0.41 -8.60
C GLY A 103 -17.30 0.77 -7.62
N GLY A 104 -18.39 1.25 -7.02
CA GLY A 104 -18.38 2.33 -6.03
C GLY A 104 -18.92 3.66 -6.53
N LEU A 105 -19.32 3.81 -7.79
CA LEU A 105 -19.81 5.10 -8.30
C LEU A 105 -21.24 5.42 -7.86
N VAL A 106 -22.05 4.40 -7.58
CA VAL A 106 -23.42 4.56 -7.08
C VAL A 106 -23.53 3.98 -5.68
N ASP A 107 -23.71 4.89 -4.74
CA ASP A 107 -23.83 4.63 -3.30
C ASP A 107 -25.09 3.81 -2.98
N ASN A 108 -24.91 2.70 -2.28
CA ASN A 108 -26.01 1.88 -1.80
C ASN A 108 -26.43 2.36 -0.41
N LYS A 109 -27.31 3.37 -0.37
CA LYS A 109 -27.76 4.15 0.82
C LYS A 109 -28.29 3.37 2.04
N THR A 110 -28.26 2.04 2.02
CA THR A 110 -28.81 1.14 3.04
C THR A 110 -27.79 0.18 3.64
N ARG A 111 -26.51 0.20 3.21
CA ARG A 111 -25.48 -0.74 3.69
C ARG A 111 -24.23 -0.02 4.16
N TYR A 112 -23.98 -0.02 5.47
CA TYR A 112 -22.76 0.55 6.06
C TYR A 112 -21.50 -0.25 5.68
N SER A 113 -21.62 -1.56 5.41
CA SER A 113 -20.55 -2.37 4.81
C SER A 113 -19.98 -1.80 3.50
N ASP A 114 -20.78 -1.07 2.71
CA ASP A 114 -20.34 -0.43 1.45
C ASP A 114 -19.34 0.69 1.72
N ASP A 115 -19.65 1.58 2.67
CA ASP A 115 -18.77 2.66 3.11
C ASP A 115 -17.44 2.15 3.66
N LEU A 116 -17.46 1.05 4.42
CA LEU A 116 -16.24 0.42 4.93
C LEU A 116 -15.38 -0.16 3.80
N ASN A 117 -15.97 -0.86 2.84
CA ASN A 117 -15.22 -1.39 1.70
C ASN A 117 -14.63 -0.26 0.84
N ARG A 118 -15.36 0.85 0.68
CA ARG A 118 -14.86 2.03 -0.03
C ARG A 118 -13.74 2.75 0.71
N LEU A 119 -13.80 2.79 2.03
CA LEU A 119 -12.70 3.29 2.87
C LEU A 119 -11.46 2.40 2.73
N LEU A 120 -11.63 1.07 2.75
CA LEU A 120 -10.54 0.13 2.54
C LEU A 120 -9.92 0.26 1.15
N GLN A 121 -10.74 0.44 0.11
CA GLN A 121 -10.27 0.70 -1.25
C GLN A 121 -9.47 2.01 -1.34
N GLN A 122 -9.94 3.08 -0.70
CA GLN A 122 -9.18 4.34 -0.61
C GLN A 122 -7.87 4.14 0.14
N ALA A 123 -7.88 3.41 1.25
CA ALA A 123 -6.66 3.07 1.98
C ALA A 123 -5.69 2.27 1.09
N GLN A 124 -6.18 1.36 0.24
CA GLN A 124 -5.36 0.62 -0.71
C GLN A 124 -4.71 1.54 -1.75
N TYR A 125 -5.44 2.51 -2.30
CA TYR A 125 -4.85 3.49 -3.22
C TYR A 125 -3.82 4.41 -2.55
N VAL A 126 -4.07 4.78 -1.29
CA VAL A 126 -3.16 5.65 -0.53
C VAL A 126 -1.93 4.90 -0.07
N LEU A 127 -2.04 3.65 0.39
CA LEU A 127 -0.92 2.87 0.92
C LEU A 127 -0.17 2.07 -0.15
N GLY A 128 -0.86 1.74 -1.26
CA GLY A 128 -0.35 0.90 -2.33
C GLY A 128 1.01 1.32 -2.88
N PRO A 129 1.26 2.60 -3.20
CA PRO A 129 2.57 3.05 -3.67
C PRO A 129 3.69 2.79 -2.65
N GLY A 130 3.41 2.97 -1.35
CA GLY A 130 4.37 2.71 -0.29
C GLY A 130 4.66 1.21 -0.14
N ARG A 131 3.62 0.38 -0.26
CA ARG A 131 3.75 -1.07 -0.22
C ARG A 131 4.57 -1.58 -1.41
N PHE A 132 4.31 -1.06 -2.61
CA PHE A 132 5.09 -1.39 -3.81
C PHE A 132 6.58 -1.12 -3.62
N VAL A 133 6.95 0.00 -2.98
CA VAL A 133 8.34 0.31 -2.62
C VAL A 133 8.90 -0.71 -1.63
N ALA A 134 8.17 -1.00 -0.55
CA ALA A 134 8.61 -1.98 0.47
C ALA A 134 8.84 -3.37 -0.14
N GLU A 135 7.86 -3.89 -0.87
CA GLU A 135 7.92 -5.18 -1.56
C GLU A 135 9.11 -5.26 -2.52
N SER A 136 9.37 -4.19 -3.29
CA SER A 136 10.51 -4.17 -4.23
C SER A 136 11.87 -4.24 -3.50
N LEU A 137 11.97 -3.68 -2.29
CA LEU A 137 13.16 -3.77 -1.44
C LEU A 137 13.32 -5.16 -0.81
N PHE A 138 12.22 -5.85 -0.47
CA PHE A 138 12.28 -7.22 0.02
C PHE A 138 12.59 -8.22 -1.10
N ASP A 139 11.98 -8.05 -2.28
CA ASP A 139 12.22 -8.88 -3.45
C ASP A 139 13.70 -8.87 -3.85
N ILE A 140 14.35 -7.70 -3.89
CA ILE A 140 15.77 -7.61 -4.24
C ILE A 140 16.68 -8.26 -3.19
N LYS A 141 16.32 -8.16 -1.90
CA LYS A 141 17.05 -8.86 -0.82
C LYS A 141 16.96 -10.38 -1.02
N CYS A 142 15.77 -10.90 -1.30
CA CYS A 142 15.57 -12.32 -1.59
C CYS A 142 16.34 -12.77 -2.83
N PHE A 143 16.40 -11.94 -3.86
CA PHE A 143 17.17 -12.21 -5.08
C PHE A 143 18.67 -12.43 -4.78
N PHE A 144 19.31 -11.50 -4.06
CA PHE A 144 20.74 -11.63 -3.72
C PHE A 144 21.04 -12.84 -2.82
N VAL A 145 20.17 -13.13 -1.85
CA VAL A 145 20.33 -14.30 -0.97
C VAL A 145 20.22 -15.61 -1.76
N HIS A 146 19.39 -15.65 -2.80
CA HIS A 146 19.27 -16.83 -3.65
C HIS A 146 20.51 -17.03 -4.52
N GLU A 147 21.04 -15.95 -5.10
CA GLU A 147 22.24 -15.97 -5.93
C GLU A 147 23.50 -16.41 -5.15
N GLU A 148 23.64 -15.95 -3.90
CA GLU A 148 24.73 -16.37 -3.01
C GLU A 148 24.67 -17.88 -2.70
N LYS A 149 23.46 -18.43 -2.53
CA LYS A 149 23.25 -19.87 -2.33
C LYS A 149 23.55 -20.69 -3.59
N GLU A 150 23.15 -20.20 -4.77
CA GLU A 150 23.47 -20.83 -6.05
C GLU A 150 24.99 -20.87 -6.28
N LEU A 151 25.69 -19.77 -5.99
CA LEU A 151 27.15 -19.67 -6.08
C LEU A 151 27.87 -20.58 -5.08
N ALA A 152 27.36 -20.67 -3.84
CA ALA A 152 27.92 -21.55 -2.82
C ALA A 152 27.67 -23.05 -3.11
N ALA A 153 26.64 -23.38 -3.89
CA ALA A 153 26.29 -24.74 -4.28
C ALA A 153 26.95 -25.18 -5.60
N ALA A 154 27.60 -24.26 -6.33
CA ALA A 154 28.30 -24.58 -7.57
C ALA A 154 29.55 -25.44 -7.24
N PRO A 155 29.71 -26.62 -7.87
CA PRO A 155 30.85 -27.48 -7.60
C PRO A 155 32.15 -26.84 -8.14
N GLU A 156 33.27 -27.05 -7.45
CA GLU A 156 34.57 -26.38 -7.74
C GLU A 156 35.12 -26.64 -9.17
N ASP A 157 34.58 -27.64 -9.86
CA ASP A 157 34.92 -28.01 -11.23
C ASP A 157 34.20 -27.19 -12.31
N ALA A 158 33.18 -26.40 -11.96
CA ALA A 158 32.44 -25.56 -12.92
C ALA A 158 33.25 -24.37 -13.49
N TRP A 159 34.40 -24.06 -12.88
CA TRP A 159 35.25 -22.91 -13.22
C TRP A 159 36.64 -23.29 -13.76
N ARG A 160 36.90 -24.58 -13.99
CA ARG A 160 38.11 -25.08 -14.68
C ARG A 160 37.81 -25.34 -16.16
#